data_AF-A0A819RBW2-F1
#
_entry.id   AF-A0A819RBW2-F1
#
_cell.length_a   1.000
_cell.length_b   1.000
_cell.length_c   1.000
_cell.angle_alpha   90.00
_cell.angle_beta   90.00
_cell.angle_gamma   90.00
#
_symmetry.space_group_name_H-M   'P 1'
#
loop_
_entity.id
_entity.type
_entity.pdbx_description
1 polymer ?
#
loop_
_entity_poly.entity_id
_entity_poly.type
_entity_poly.pdbx_seq_one_letter_code
_entity_poly.pdbx_strand_id
1 'polypeptide(L)'
;MDYQHTSFLVNLFQNYYPESLGLGLVLNAPWLFTSCWRIIKRWLDPLVESKIHFINNVDDLTQFIDSSNLPKRLNGEKPDHNYIPPTEQETLMLSALHNDFYRKKIAKENHQ
;
A
#
# COMPACT_ATOMS: atom_id res chain seq x y z
N MET A 1 13.84 -0.06 -15.93
CA MET A 1 12.56 0.01 -15.20
C MET A 1 11.59 -0.89 -15.91
N ASP A 2 11.02 -1.85 -15.17
CA ASP A 2 10.02 -2.75 -15.75
C ASP A 2 8.66 -2.03 -15.78
N TYR A 3 8.43 -1.34 -16.89
CA TYR A 3 7.22 -0.54 -17.11
C TYR A 3 5.99 -1.39 -17.39
N GLN A 4 6.15 -2.66 -17.76
CA GLN A 4 5.03 -3.54 -18.08
C GLN A 4 4.20 -3.80 -16.82
N HIS A 5 4.87 -4.14 -15.71
CA HIS A 5 4.20 -4.34 -14.42
C HIS A 5 3.56 -3.06 -13.89
N THR A 6 4.23 -1.90 -14.03
CA THR A 6 3.66 -0.62 -13.59
C THR A 6 2.40 -0.27 -14.37
N SER A 7 2.41 -0.37 -15.70
CA SER A 7 1.23 -0.09 -16.51
C SER A 7 0.07 -1.05 -16.21
N PHE A 8 0.37 -2.33 -15.97
CA PHE A 8 -0.62 -3.33 -15.58
C PHE A 8 -1.31 -2.94 -14.26
N LEU A 9 -0.54 -2.58 -13.24
CA LEU A 9 -1.09 -2.15 -11.95
C LEU A 9 -1.94 -0.88 -12.08
N VAL A 10 -1.46 0.10 -12.86
CA VAL A 10 -2.22 1.34 -13.13
C VAL A 10 -3.55 1.02 -13.83
N ASN A 11 -3.55 0.13 -14.80
CA ASN A 11 -4.77 -0.30 -15.47
C ASN A 11 -5.70 -1.11 -14.55
N LEU A 12 -5.14 -1.96 -13.68
CA LEU A 12 -5.90 -2.73 -12.71
C LEU A 12 -6.66 -1.81 -11.76
N PHE A 13 -5.99 -0.83 -11.16
CA PHE A 13 -6.63 0.09 -10.22
C PHE A 13 -7.71 0.94 -10.89
N GLN A 14 -7.47 1.44 -12.09
CA GLN A 14 -8.45 2.26 -12.79
C GLN A 14 -9.70 1.49 -13.21
N ASN A 15 -9.55 0.23 -13.64
CA ASN A 15 -10.68 -0.55 -14.15
C ASN A 15 -11.48 -1.26 -13.04
N TYR A 16 -10.84 -1.68 -11.96
CA TYR A 16 -11.48 -2.50 -10.92
C TYR A 16 -11.68 -1.78 -9.59
N TYR A 17 -10.95 -0.69 -9.34
CA TYR A 17 -11.06 0.12 -8.13
C TYR A 17 -11.17 1.62 -8.48
N PRO A 18 -12.08 2.01 -9.38
CA PRO A 18 -12.26 3.40 -9.76
C PRO A 18 -12.57 4.24 -8.52
N GLU A 19 -12.03 5.46 -8.49
CA GLU A 19 -12.25 6.45 -7.43
C GLU A 19 -11.88 6.02 -6.00
N SER A 20 -11.26 4.84 -5.82
CA SER A 20 -10.91 4.31 -4.50
C SER A 20 -9.72 5.04 -3.87
N LEU A 21 -8.88 5.70 -4.68
CA LEU A 21 -7.83 6.58 -4.18
C LEU A 21 -8.44 7.92 -3.75
N GLY A 22 -8.35 8.25 -2.47
CA GLY A 22 -8.74 9.57 -1.94
C GLY A 22 -7.61 10.60 -2.04
N LEU A 23 -6.41 10.23 -1.57
CA LEU A 23 -5.23 11.09 -1.51
C LEU A 23 -3.97 10.22 -1.62
N GLY A 24 -3.01 10.61 -2.46
CA GLY A 24 -1.70 9.99 -2.57
C GLY A 24 -0.60 10.98 -2.17
N LEU A 25 0.16 10.69 -1.11
CA LEU A 25 1.26 11.55 -0.66
C LEU A 25 2.60 10.85 -0.90
N VAL A 26 3.45 11.45 -1.72
CA VAL A 26 4.81 10.96 -1.99
C VAL A 26 5.81 11.86 -1.29
N LEU A 27 6.30 11.38 -0.14
CA LEU A 27 7.24 12.10 0.71
C LEU A 27 8.70 11.88 0.27
N ASN A 28 9.49 12.97 0.26
CA ASN A 28 10.92 12.98 -0.02
C ASN A 28 11.29 12.27 -1.33
N ALA A 29 10.50 12.48 -2.37
CA ALA A 29 10.75 11.88 -3.68
C ALA A 29 12.12 12.36 -4.23
N PRO A 30 13.05 11.45 -4.56
CA PRO A 30 14.33 11.84 -5.13
C PRO A 30 14.11 12.47 -6.51
N TRP A 31 15.01 13.37 -6.93
CA TRP A 31 14.91 14.09 -8.21
C TRP A 31 14.74 13.17 -9.44
N LEU A 32 15.32 11.95 -9.38
CA LEU A 32 15.16 10.95 -10.43
C LEU A 32 13.69 10.50 -10.60
N PHE A 33 12.91 10.51 -9.52
CA PHE A 33 11.51 10.11 -9.53
C PHE A 33 10.66 11.00 -10.44
N THR A 34 11.01 12.29 -10.60
CA THR A 34 10.31 13.20 -11.51
C THR A 34 10.30 12.69 -12.96
N SER A 35 11.40 12.06 -13.40
CA SER A 35 11.49 11.47 -14.75
C SER A 35 10.58 10.25 -14.90
N CYS A 36 10.56 9.37 -13.91
CA CYS A 36 9.68 8.20 -13.87
C CYS A 36 8.20 8.61 -13.81
N TRP A 37 7.89 9.60 -12.97
CA TRP A 37 6.55 10.14 -12.79
C TRP A 37 5.96 10.66 -14.10
N ARG A 38 6.76 11.38 -14.91
CA ARG A 38 6.31 11.85 -16.24
C ARG A 38 5.84 10.73 -17.16
N ILE A 39 6.40 9.53 -17.04
CA ILE A 39 5.98 8.37 -17.82
C ILE A 39 4.69 7.79 -17.23
N ILE A 40 4.65 7.57 -15.91
CA ILE A 40 3.50 7.00 -15.20
C ILE A 40 2.25 7.85 -15.38
N LYS A 41 2.39 9.18 -15.32
CA LYS A 41 1.28 10.12 -15.53
C LYS A 41 0.53 9.94 -16.83
N ARG A 42 1.20 9.48 -17.90
CA ARG A 42 0.56 9.25 -19.20
C ARG A 42 -0.43 8.08 -19.17
N TRP A 43 -0.38 7.26 -18.13
CA TRP A 43 -1.29 6.13 -17.92
C TRP A 43 -2.36 6.40 -16.88
N LEU A 44 -2.23 7.50 -16.11
CA LEU A 44 -3.18 7.85 -15.07
C LEU A 44 -4.27 8.75 -15.63
N ASP A 45 -5.52 8.48 -15.27
CA ASP A 45 -6.62 9.39 -15.45
C ASP A 45 -6.35 10.73 -14.71
N PRO A 46 -6.69 11.89 -15.30
CA PRO A 46 -6.47 13.19 -14.68
C PRO A 46 -7.02 13.32 -13.24
N LEU A 47 -8.13 12.66 -12.93
CA LEU A 47 -8.69 12.65 -11.58
C LEU A 47 -7.75 11.96 -10.59
N VAL A 48 -7.14 10.84 -10.98
CA VAL A 48 -6.19 10.11 -10.13
C VAL A 48 -4.87 10.87 -10.03
N GLU A 49 -4.38 11.45 -11.14
CA GLU A 49 -3.19 12.30 -11.13
C GLU A 49 -3.34 13.46 -10.15
N SER A 50 -4.50 14.15 -10.17
CA SER A 50 -4.75 15.33 -9.33
C SER A 50 -4.71 15.07 -7.82
N LYS A 51 -4.89 13.81 -7.41
CA LYS A 51 -4.87 13.37 -6.01
C LYS A 51 -3.47 13.06 -5.50
N ILE A 52 -2.46 13.05 -6.36
CA ILE A 52 -1.09 12.66 -6.02
C ILE A 52 -0.26 13.92 -5.78
N HIS A 53 0.18 14.10 -4.53
CA HIS A 53 0.96 15.25 -4.08
C HIS A 53 2.38 14.82 -3.71
N PHE A 54 3.35 15.61 -4.15
CA PHE A 54 4.75 15.44 -3.81
C PHE A 54 5.11 16.38 -2.66
N ILE A 55 5.68 15.81 -1.61
CA ILE A 55 6.02 16.53 -0.38
C ILE A 55 7.52 16.42 -0.15
N ASN A 56 8.19 17.55 0.07
CA ASN A 56 9.64 17.61 0.25
C ASN A 56 10.07 17.72 1.73
N ASN A 57 9.18 18.20 2.61
CA ASN A 57 9.42 18.24 4.04
C ASN A 57 8.32 17.46 4.77
N VAL A 58 8.73 16.68 5.77
CA VAL A 58 7.82 15.92 6.64
C VAL A 58 6.79 16.84 7.30
N ASP A 59 7.19 18.05 7.68
CA ASP A 59 6.30 19.00 8.36
C ASP A 59 5.11 19.42 7.49
N ASP A 60 5.24 19.37 6.15
CA ASP A 60 4.15 19.70 5.24
C ASP A 60 3.04 18.62 5.21
N LEU A 61 3.28 17.43 5.79
CA LEU A 61 2.25 16.39 5.92
C LEU A 61 1.07 16.88 6.76
N THR A 62 1.28 17.82 7.69
CA THR A 62 0.23 18.33 8.57
C THR A 62 -0.83 19.13 7.82
N GLN A 63 -0.55 19.55 6.58
CA GLN A 63 -1.53 20.18 5.69
C GLN A 63 -2.59 19.19 5.20
N PHE A 64 -2.28 17.89 5.26
CA PHE A 64 -3.13 16.81 4.75
C PHE A 64 -3.65 15.88 5.85
N ILE A 65 -2.85 15.66 6.89
CA ILE A 65 -3.13 14.70 7.97
C ILE A 65 -2.86 15.38 9.30
N ASP A 66 -3.83 15.35 10.22
CA ASP A 66 -3.67 15.89 11.57
C ASP A 66 -2.46 15.26 12.30
N SER A 67 -1.66 16.06 13.01
CA SER A 67 -0.46 15.62 13.73
C SER A 67 -0.74 14.50 14.74
N SER A 68 -1.94 14.48 15.34
CA SER A 68 -2.40 13.43 16.25
C SER A 68 -2.50 12.05 15.59
N ASN A 69 -2.70 12.02 14.26
CA ASN A 69 -2.80 10.79 13.48
C ASN A 69 -1.49 10.39 12.81
N LEU A 70 -0.50 11.29 12.75
CA LEU A 70 0.81 11.02 12.17
C LEU A 70 1.70 10.23 13.14
N PRO A 71 2.45 9.22 12.67
CA PRO A 71 3.44 8.52 13.48
C PRO A 71 4.58 9.44 13.96
N LYS A 72 5.18 9.14 15.11
CA LYS A 72 6.33 9.88 15.66
C LYS A 72 7.52 9.97 14.70
N ARG A 73 7.82 8.91 13.94
CA ARG A 73 8.87 8.95 12.90
C ARG A 73 8.62 9.97 11.78
N LEU A 74 7.38 10.45 11.64
CA LEU A 74 6.96 11.48 10.68
C LEU A 74 6.57 12.79 11.40
N ASN A 75 7.24 13.11 12.51
CA ASN A 75 6.99 14.31 13.33
C ASN A 75 5.55 14.44 13.89
N GLY A 76 4.80 13.34 13.97
CA GLY A 76 3.48 13.32 14.57
C GLY A 76 3.47 12.88 16.05
N GLU A 77 2.28 12.77 16.61
CA GLU A 77 2.09 12.43 18.03
C GLU A 77 1.79 10.93 18.23
N LYS A 78 1.32 10.24 17.19
CA LYS A 78 0.93 8.84 17.26
C LYS A 78 2.15 7.94 17.50
N PRO A 79 2.13 7.05 18.49
CA PRO A 79 3.21 6.09 18.68
C PRO A 79 3.48 5.28 17.41
N ASP A 80 4.75 5.04 17.11
CA ASP A 80 5.14 4.15 16.02
C ASP A 80 4.65 2.73 16.29
N HIS A 81 4.16 2.06 15.26
CA HIS A 81 3.75 0.66 15.36
C HIS A 81 5.00 -0.21 15.47
N ASN A 82 5.15 -0.89 16.61
CA ASN A 82 6.13 -1.94 16.77
C ASN A 82 5.48 -3.27 16.43
N TYR A 83 6.07 -4.00 15.49
CA TYR A 83 5.64 -5.35 15.19
C TYR A 83 5.82 -6.24 16.42
N ILE A 84 4.73 -6.87 16.86
CA ILE A 84 4.75 -7.87 17.92
C ILE A 84 4.76 -9.22 17.20
N PRO A 85 5.86 -10.00 17.28
CA PRO A 85 5.87 -11.32 16.68
C PRO A 85 4.82 -12.20 17.35
N PRO A 86 4.21 -13.15 16.61
CA PRO A 86 3.28 -14.11 17.18
C PRO A 86 3.92 -14.86 18.35
N THR A 87 3.15 -15.09 19.39
CA THR A 87 3.53 -16.01 20.47
C THR A 87 3.65 -17.44 19.94
N GLU A 88 4.29 -18.33 20.71
CA GLU A 88 4.38 -19.75 20.36
C GLU A 88 2.98 -20.38 20.21
N GLN A 89 2.04 -19.99 21.08
CA GLN A 89 0.64 -20.46 21.03
C GLN A 89 -0.08 -20.00 19.76
N GLU A 90 0.06 -18.73 19.38
CA GLU A 90 -0.51 -18.19 18.14
C GLU A 90 0.14 -18.83 16.92
N THR A 91 1.45 -19.09 16.96
CA THR A 91 2.18 -19.79 15.90
C THR A 91 1.65 -21.21 15.71
N LEU A 92 1.44 -21.94 16.81
CA LEU A 92 0.84 -23.28 16.80
C LEU A 92 -0.58 -23.24 16.24
N MET A 93 -1.41 -22.28 16.67
CA MET A 93 -2.77 -22.09 16.16
C MET A 93 -2.78 -21.79 14.65
N LEU A 94 -1.93 -20.88 14.18
CA LEU A 94 -1.81 -20.54 12.76
C LEU A 94 -1.37 -21.75 11.92
N SER A 95 -0.43 -22.55 12.44
CA SER A 95 0.01 -23.78 11.76
C SER A 95 -1.11 -24.83 11.71
N ALA A 96 -1.90 -24.97 12.77
CA ALA A 96 -3.03 -25.88 12.82
C ALA A 96 -4.15 -25.45 11.87
N LEU A 97 -4.47 -24.16 11.82
CA LEU A 97 -5.42 -23.58 10.87
C LEU A 97 -4.98 -23.83 9.43
N HIS A 98 -3.72 -23.53 9.11
CA HIS A 98 -3.17 -23.75 7.78
C HIS A 98 -3.30 -25.23 7.37
N ASN A 99 -2.91 -26.15 8.26
CA ASN A 99 -3.05 -27.58 7.99
C ASN A 99 -4.51 -28.04 7.80
N ASP A 100 -5.46 -27.49 8.57
CA ASP A 100 -6.89 -27.80 8.41
C ASP A 100 -7.46 -27.31 7.08
N PHE A 101 -7.08 -26.10 6.64
CA PHE A 101 -7.45 -25.58 5.32
C PHE A 101 -6.89 -26.45 4.19
N TYR A 102 -5.62 -26.87 4.27
CA TYR A 102 -5.02 -27.75 3.27
C TYR A 102 -5.71 -29.11 3.20
N ARG A 103 -6.03 -29.70 4.36
CA ARG A 103 -6.76 -30.97 4.42
C ARG A 103 -8.15 -30.86 3.81
N LYS A 104 -8.91 -29.80 4.12
CA LYS A 104 -10.23 -29.55 3.54
C LYS A 104 -10.18 -29.30 2.04
N LYS A 105 -9.15 -28.61 1.55
CA LYS A 105 -8.93 -28.40 0.11
C LYS A 105 -8.68 -29.73 -0.61
N ILE A 106 -7.76 -30.55 -0.12
CA ILE A 106 -7.45 -31.88 -0.70
C ILE A 106 -8.68 -32.79 -0.65
N ALA A 107 -9.44 -32.79 0.44
CA ALA A 107 -10.65 -33.60 0.56
C ALA A 107 -11.70 -33.20 -0.50
N LYS A 108 -11.85 -31.90 -0.76
CA LYS A 108 -12.78 -31.37 -1.77
C LYS A 108 -12.31 -31.64 -3.21
N GLU A 109 -11.01 -31.61 -3.48
CA GLU A 109 -10.42 -31.93 -4.78
C GLU A 109 -10.47 -33.44 -5.12
N ASN A 110 -10.43 -34.31 -4.11
CA ASN A 110 -10.52 -35.77 -4.29
C ASN A 110 -11.95 -36.32 -4.41
N HIS A 111 -12.98 -35.49 -4.22
CA HIS A 111 -14.40 -35.88 -4.31
C HIS A 111 -15.08 -35.32 -5.58
N GLN A 112 -14.29 -35.00 -6.61
CA GLN A 112 -14.70 -34.56 -7.94
C GLN A 112 -14.06 -35.49 -8.98
#